data_AF-A0A2A5G322-F1
#
_entry.id   AF-A0A2A5G322-F1
#
_cell.length_a   1.000
_cell.length_b   1.000
_cell.length_c   1.000
_cell.angle_alpha   90.00
_cell.angle_beta   90.00
_cell.angle_gamma   90.00
#
_symmetry.space_group_name_H-M   'P 1'
#
loop_
_entity.id
_entity.type
_entity.pdbx_description
1 polymer ?
#
loop_
_entity_poly.entity_id
_entity_poly.type
_entity_poly.pdbx_seq_one_letter_code
_entity_poly.pdbx_strand_id
1 'polypeptide(L)'
;MWYFECLLVIYINLVGNMPELSIDNRTLIPVRLIPFVTGWKFHPDLLVTMLAKSDKWYRVYIPSFHLGTDNTCQPMLPKEWDVFIDDLEILSDTLHAGDSVEGESYPDWRKRSIEVIPESTFVWLDDLIAAYQKANSQTIFTDERPGDYELNLQPHMVPEMRKLVFKGFGNKSKTHNYSNYIPQQNLIQDISISFNELHHYMQLDPFYGMDPTITLSIVNDLHNKHSGNDLIQRFDNRFSRLPCKGDHVRHLIYFWCGFMQLPAYLNGSRINWQREDFIDNWTKNFDLNLDELKSFLRANNWPLPVMIFPNEMDNTQNKVSLDKAEYERIFNDFADKLPKLVAELAELKEIQPANMKERQLKKDEITNLEKQIDEIRFGVNEKKSTDQNNFEVGSSEWRSKIAKKAANAKHDKPGGSREKKKQMRDLWYTGKYDTKDRCAEEECGALNISFSAARKALTNLPKPK
;
A
#
# COMPACT_ATOMS: atom_id res chain seq x y z
N MET A 1 -14.76 41.13 12.87
CA MET A 1 -15.23 40.65 11.56
C MET A 1 -14.04 40.79 10.62
N TRP A 2 -13.20 39.75 10.54
CA TRP A 2 -11.95 39.78 9.76
C TRP A 2 -12.16 38.91 8.52
N TYR A 3 -12.22 39.53 7.34
CA TYR A 3 -12.15 38.87 6.06
C TYR A 3 -10.69 38.64 5.71
N PHE A 4 -10.27 37.38 5.57
CA PHE A 4 -9.00 37.03 4.93
C PHE A 4 -9.26 36.93 3.42
N GLU A 5 -8.57 37.76 2.64
CA GLU A 5 -8.50 37.63 1.18
C GLU A 5 -7.61 36.42 0.83
N CYS A 6 -8.19 35.36 0.27
CA CYS A 6 -7.44 34.26 -0.35
C CYS A 6 -6.88 34.74 -1.71
N LEU A 7 -5.56 34.90 -1.80
CA LEU A 7 -4.86 35.17 -3.05
C LEU A 7 -4.66 33.86 -3.84
N LEU A 8 -5.55 33.60 -4.80
CA LEU A 8 -5.46 32.45 -5.69
C LEU A 8 -4.30 32.60 -6.69
N VAL A 9 -3.28 31.74 -6.63
CA VAL A 9 -2.20 31.66 -7.64
C VAL A 9 -2.28 30.30 -8.35
N ILE A 10 -2.84 30.28 -9.56
CA ILE A 10 -2.86 29.09 -10.41
C ILE A 10 -1.59 29.07 -11.27
N TYR A 11 -0.76 28.03 -11.12
CA TYR A 11 0.39 27.77 -11.99
C TYR A 11 -0.01 26.86 -13.17
N ILE A 12 0.17 27.33 -14.41
CA ILE A 12 0.00 26.50 -15.61
C ILE A 12 1.31 26.53 -16.39
N ASN A 13 2.11 25.46 -16.27
CA ASN A 13 3.29 25.25 -17.12
C ASN A 13 2.86 24.60 -18.44
N LEU A 14 2.87 25.36 -19.54
CA LEU A 14 2.52 24.88 -20.88
C LEU A 14 3.74 24.30 -21.62
N VAL A 15 4.44 23.34 -21.04
CA VAL A 15 5.39 22.46 -21.77
C VAL A 15 5.40 21.08 -21.10
N GLY A 16 4.79 20.08 -21.76
CA GLY A 16 4.97 18.64 -21.47
C GLY A 16 4.46 18.07 -20.14
N ASN A 17 4.28 18.89 -19.10
CA ASN A 17 3.85 18.47 -17.76
C ASN A 17 2.40 18.89 -17.52
N MET A 18 1.62 18.09 -16.76
CA MET A 18 0.28 18.51 -16.33
C MET A 18 0.34 19.89 -15.67
N PRO A 19 -0.67 20.76 -15.87
CA PRO A 19 -0.79 21.96 -15.05
C PRO A 19 -0.97 21.50 -13.60
N GLU A 20 0.00 21.80 -12.76
CA GLU A 20 -0.09 21.60 -11.33
C GLU A 20 -1.05 22.66 -10.79
N LEU A 21 -2.32 22.29 -10.69
CA LEU A 21 -3.35 23.13 -10.12
C LEU A 21 -3.23 23.06 -8.61
N SER A 22 -2.99 24.20 -7.97
CA SER A 22 -2.95 24.33 -6.53
C SER A 22 -3.64 25.60 -6.06
N ILE A 23 -4.16 25.55 -4.84
CA ILE A 23 -4.73 26.68 -4.12
C ILE A 23 -4.15 26.62 -2.72
N ASP A 24 -3.56 27.71 -2.24
CA ASP A 24 -2.93 27.79 -0.92
C ASP A 24 -1.95 26.62 -0.64
N ASN A 25 -1.12 26.28 -1.64
CA ASN A 25 -0.16 25.16 -1.64
C ASN A 25 -0.77 23.75 -1.51
N ARG A 26 -2.09 23.60 -1.65
CA ARG A 26 -2.74 22.28 -1.72
C ARG A 26 -3.09 21.95 -3.17
N THR A 27 -2.67 20.78 -3.63
CA THR A 27 -2.90 20.31 -5.00
C THR A 27 -4.35 19.85 -5.17
N LEU A 28 -4.99 20.32 -6.25
CA LEU A 28 -6.34 19.92 -6.60
C LEU A 28 -6.40 19.10 -7.89
N ILE A 29 -7.45 18.29 -8.00
CA ILE A 29 -7.75 17.46 -9.17
C ILE A 29 -9.15 17.82 -9.67
N PRO A 30 -9.30 18.27 -10.94
CA PRO A 30 -10.62 18.46 -11.53
C PRO A 30 -11.45 17.18 -11.44
N VAL A 31 -12.72 17.27 -11.08
CA VAL A 31 -13.59 16.08 -10.94
C VAL A 31 -13.65 15.30 -12.25
N ARG A 32 -13.71 16.00 -13.38
CA ARG A 32 -13.67 15.42 -14.74
C ARG A 32 -12.40 14.62 -15.06
N LEU A 33 -11.29 14.87 -14.34
CA LEU A 33 -10.03 14.16 -14.55
C LEU A 33 -10.02 12.79 -13.86
N ILE A 34 -10.77 12.63 -12.76
CA ILE A 34 -10.72 11.45 -11.87
C ILE A 34 -10.95 10.11 -12.60
N PRO A 35 -11.90 9.97 -13.56
CA PRO A 35 -12.05 8.72 -14.29
C PRO A 35 -10.78 8.31 -15.04
N PHE A 36 -9.97 9.26 -15.51
CA PHE A 36 -8.71 8.97 -16.19
C PHE A 36 -7.61 8.59 -15.21
N VAL A 37 -7.51 9.29 -14.08
CA VAL A 37 -6.48 9.04 -13.04
C VAL A 37 -6.65 7.66 -12.41
N THR A 38 -7.89 7.24 -12.24
CA THR A 38 -8.25 5.97 -11.60
C THR A 38 -8.35 4.80 -12.57
N GLY A 39 -7.97 4.98 -13.84
CA GLY A 39 -8.11 3.92 -14.85
C GLY A 39 -9.57 3.49 -15.08
N TRP A 40 -10.53 4.41 -14.90
CA TRP A 40 -11.97 4.21 -14.98
C TRP A 40 -12.58 3.38 -13.86
N LYS A 41 -11.83 3.09 -12.77
CA LYS A 41 -12.40 2.50 -11.55
C LYS A 41 -13.42 3.43 -10.90
N PHE A 42 -13.13 4.74 -10.85
CA PHE A 42 -14.12 5.76 -10.49
C PHE A 42 -14.72 6.36 -11.76
N HIS A 43 -15.53 5.58 -12.47
CA HIS A 43 -16.29 6.07 -13.61
C HIS A 43 -17.32 7.14 -13.20
N PRO A 44 -17.81 7.98 -14.12
CA PRO A 44 -18.68 9.12 -13.80
C PRO A 44 -19.86 8.84 -12.86
N ASP A 45 -20.64 7.77 -13.04
CA ASP A 45 -21.80 7.47 -12.17
C ASP A 45 -21.37 7.17 -10.73
N LEU A 46 -20.34 6.33 -10.59
CA LEU A 46 -19.80 6.00 -9.28
C LEU A 46 -19.20 7.24 -8.62
N LEU A 47 -18.50 8.07 -9.40
CA LEU A 47 -17.89 9.28 -8.90
C LEU A 47 -18.94 10.26 -8.35
N VAL A 48 -20.01 10.56 -9.10
CA VAL A 48 -21.04 11.49 -8.63
C VAL A 48 -21.82 10.94 -7.42
N THR A 49 -22.04 9.62 -7.34
CA THR A 49 -22.69 9.00 -6.17
C THR A 49 -21.80 9.02 -4.92
N MET A 50 -20.48 8.86 -5.07
CA MET A 50 -19.52 9.05 -3.97
C MET A 50 -19.51 10.50 -3.46
N LEU A 51 -19.58 11.48 -4.38
CA LEU A 51 -19.63 12.91 -4.05
C LEU A 51 -20.96 13.32 -3.40
N ALA A 52 -22.07 12.69 -3.81
CA ALA A 52 -23.40 12.87 -3.23
C ALA A 52 -23.59 12.17 -1.87
N LYS A 53 -22.59 11.40 -1.38
CA LYS A 53 -22.72 10.51 -0.20
C LYS A 53 -23.86 9.48 -0.34
N SER A 54 -24.23 9.13 -1.57
CA SER A 54 -25.27 8.15 -1.87
C SER A 54 -24.68 6.79 -2.29
N ASP A 55 -23.36 6.71 -2.50
CA ASP A 55 -22.66 5.45 -2.76
C ASP A 55 -22.87 4.44 -1.63
N LYS A 56 -23.37 3.27 -2.01
CA LYS A 56 -23.63 2.14 -1.10
C LYS A 56 -22.52 1.10 -1.14
N TRP A 57 -21.67 1.11 -2.16
CA TRP A 57 -20.72 0.05 -2.46
C TRP A 57 -19.41 0.24 -1.69
N TYR A 58 -18.73 1.37 -1.86
CA TYR A 58 -17.45 1.63 -1.21
C TYR A 58 -17.61 2.37 0.12
N ARG A 59 -18.73 3.09 0.31
CA ARG A 59 -19.00 3.93 1.50
C ARG A 59 -17.85 4.90 1.76
N VAL A 60 -17.37 5.48 0.67
CA VAL A 60 -16.30 6.47 0.64
C VAL A 60 -16.92 7.82 0.30
N TYR A 61 -16.44 8.87 0.95
CA TYR A 61 -16.85 10.23 0.69
C TYR A 61 -15.62 11.05 0.32
N ILE A 62 -15.75 11.87 -0.72
CA ILE A 62 -14.72 12.80 -1.16
C ILE A 62 -15.31 14.21 -1.07
N PRO A 63 -14.79 15.10 -0.20
CA PRO A 63 -15.16 16.50 -0.21
C PRO A 63 -14.90 17.12 -1.59
N SER A 64 -15.90 17.81 -2.14
CA SER A 64 -15.78 18.51 -3.42
C SER A 64 -15.99 20.00 -3.26
N PHE A 65 -15.44 20.74 -4.21
CA PHE A 65 -15.41 22.19 -4.24
C PHE A 65 -15.66 22.66 -5.67
N HIS A 66 -16.10 23.91 -5.81
CA HIS A 66 -16.19 24.58 -7.10
C HIS A 66 -15.47 25.92 -7.05
N LEU A 67 -14.93 26.33 -8.20
CA LEU A 67 -14.38 27.67 -8.40
C LEU A 67 -15.50 28.61 -8.88
N GLY A 68 -15.75 29.66 -8.11
CA GLY A 68 -16.61 30.77 -8.50
C GLY A 68 -15.99 31.60 -9.64
N THR A 69 -16.81 32.45 -10.27
CA THR A 69 -16.37 33.35 -11.35
C THR A 69 -15.33 34.38 -10.91
N ASP A 70 -15.30 34.65 -9.60
CA ASP A 70 -14.36 35.52 -8.90
C ASP A 70 -13.12 34.76 -8.38
N ASN A 71 -12.91 33.52 -8.81
CA ASN A 71 -11.87 32.61 -8.35
C ASN A 71 -11.99 32.22 -6.87
N THR A 72 -13.15 32.43 -6.23
CA THR A 72 -13.36 31.92 -4.86
C THR A 72 -13.55 30.41 -4.87
N CYS A 73 -12.97 29.74 -3.89
CA CYS A 73 -13.19 28.32 -3.64
C CYS A 73 -14.39 28.17 -2.70
N GLN A 74 -15.42 27.45 -3.11
CA GLN A 74 -16.57 27.13 -2.25
C GLN A 74 -16.82 25.62 -2.21
N PRO A 75 -17.19 25.07 -1.03
CA PRO A 75 -17.54 23.66 -0.92
C PRO A 75 -18.82 23.36 -1.68
N MET A 76 -18.83 22.25 -2.41
CA MET A 76 -20.01 21.73 -3.06
C MET A 76 -20.70 20.73 -2.12
N LEU A 77 -21.96 20.98 -1.80
CA LEU A 77 -22.75 20.15 -0.90
C LEU A 77 -23.14 18.83 -1.59
N PRO A 78 -23.25 17.72 -0.83
CA PRO A 78 -23.63 16.43 -1.41
C PRO A 78 -24.92 16.47 -2.26
N LYS A 79 -25.96 17.16 -1.79
CA LYS A 79 -27.23 17.31 -2.51
C LYS A 79 -27.13 18.03 -3.86
N GLU A 80 -26.06 18.79 -4.10
CA GLU A 80 -25.83 19.47 -5.38
C GLU A 80 -25.35 18.49 -6.45
N TRP A 81 -24.92 17.29 -6.05
CA TRP A 81 -24.53 16.21 -6.96
C TRP A 81 -25.73 15.38 -7.44
N ASP A 82 -26.88 15.44 -6.76
CA ASP A 82 -28.07 14.65 -7.10
C ASP A 82 -28.56 14.91 -8.54
N VAL A 83 -28.54 16.17 -8.98
CA VAL A 83 -28.93 16.52 -10.36
C VAL A 83 -28.03 15.87 -11.42
N PHE A 84 -26.73 15.72 -11.13
CA PHE A 84 -25.79 15.10 -12.06
C PHE A 84 -25.88 13.58 -12.06
N ILE A 85 -26.40 12.97 -10.98
CA ILE A 85 -26.78 11.55 -10.98
C ILE A 85 -27.93 11.35 -11.96
N ASP A 86 -28.99 12.15 -11.84
CA ASP A 86 -30.16 12.08 -12.73
C ASP A 86 -29.77 12.35 -14.20
N ASP A 87 -28.92 13.35 -14.46
CA ASP A 87 -28.47 13.67 -15.81
C ASP A 87 -27.63 12.54 -16.45
N LEU A 88 -26.80 11.85 -15.66
CA LEU A 88 -26.02 10.69 -16.13
C LEU A 88 -26.91 9.47 -16.40
N GLU A 89 -27.93 9.24 -15.56
CA GLU A 89 -28.94 8.19 -15.77
C GLU A 89 -29.72 8.45 -17.07
N ILE A 90 -30.22 9.68 -17.28
CA ILE A 90 -30.91 10.07 -18.51
C ILE A 90 -30.00 9.91 -19.74
N LEU A 91 -28.72 10.27 -19.63
CA LEU A 91 -27.74 10.09 -20.71
C LEU A 91 -27.57 8.60 -21.05
N SER A 92 -27.43 7.75 -20.04
CA SER A 92 -27.28 6.30 -20.21
C SER A 92 -28.51 5.70 -20.89
N ASP A 93 -29.72 6.01 -20.39
CA ASP A 93 -30.98 5.54 -20.95
C ASP A 93 -31.18 5.98 -22.41
N THR A 94 -30.86 7.25 -22.70
CA THR A 94 -30.99 7.81 -24.05
C THR A 94 -30.07 7.10 -25.04
N LEU A 95 -28.85 6.78 -24.62
CA LEU A 95 -27.88 6.09 -25.46
C LEU A 95 -28.24 4.61 -25.66
N HIS A 96 -28.68 3.94 -24.60
CA HIS A 96 -29.07 2.52 -24.66
C HIS A 96 -30.38 2.27 -25.39
N ALA A 97 -31.28 3.25 -25.51
CA ALA A 97 -32.54 3.10 -26.23
C ALA A 97 -32.36 2.71 -27.72
N GLY A 98 -31.20 3.00 -28.31
CA GLY A 98 -30.85 2.67 -29.69
C GLY A 98 -29.92 1.47 -29.85
N ASP A 99 -29.46 0.85 -28.75
CA ASP A 99 -28.45 -0.20 -28.81
C ASP A 99 -29.05 -1.50 -29.35
N SER A 100 -28.42 -2.03 -30.40
CA SER A 100 -28.72 -3.36 -30.95
C SER A 100 -27.94 -4.46 -30.24
N VAL A 101 -26.81 -4.08 -29.61
CA VAL A 101 -25.90 -4.96 -28.87
C VAL A 101 -25.55 -4.29 -27.54
N GLU A 102 -25.48 -5.09 -26.47
CA GLU A 102 -25.05 -4.63 -25.16
C GLU A 102 -23.68 -3.94 -25.22
N GLY A 103 -23.61 -2.69 -24.73
CA GLY A 103 -22.39 -1.90 -24.70
C GLY A 103 -22.03 -1.20 -26.01
N GLU A 104 -22.88 -1.25 -27.04
CA GLU A 104 -22.66 -0.56 -28.32
C GLU A 104 -22.45 0.95 -28.12
N SER A 105 -23.26 1.58 -27.29
CA SER A 105 -23.14 3.01 -26.96
C SER A 105 -22.06 3.37 -25.95
N TYR A 106 -21.37 2.40 -25.34
CA TYR A 106 -20.40 2.67 -24.26
C TYR A 106 -19.27 3.64 -24.66
N PRO A 107 -18.66 3.56 -25.87
CA PRO A 107 -17.66 4.53 -26.30
C PRO A 107 -18.17 5.98 -26.37
N ASP A 108 -19.43 6.17 -26.75
CA ASP A 108 -20.06 7.49 -26.82
C ASP A 108 -20.48 7.98 -25.43
N TRP A 109 -21.00 7.07 -24.60
CA TRP A 109 -21.28 7.34 -23.21
C TRP A 109 -20.03 7.85 -22.48
N ARG A 110 -18.86 7.20 -22.65
CA ARG A 110 -17.59 7.63 -22.02
C ARG A 110 -17.18 9.06 -22.36
N LYS A 111 -17.52 9.56 -23.55
CA LYS A 111 -17.19 10.93 -23.95
C LYS A 111 -18.20 11.92 -23.36
N ARG A 112 -19.49 11.62 -23.50
CA ARG A 112 -20.59 12.50 -23.09
C ARG A 112 -20.76 12.59 -21.58
N SER A 113 -20.47 11.53 -20.83
CA SER A 113 -20.57 11.53 -19.38
C SER A 113 -19.59 12.49 -18.71
N ILE A 114 -18.42 12.74 -19.31
CA ILE A 114 -17.47 13.75 -18.84
C ILE A 114 -18.02 15.18 -19.02
N GLU A 115 -18.86 15.41 -20.04
CA GLU A 115 -19.49 16.72 -20.30
C GLU A 115 -20.58 17.04 -19.27
N VAL A 116 -21.29 16.01 -18.78
CA VAL A 116 -22.36 16.12 -17.78
C VAL A 116 -21.81 16.60 -16.43
N ILE A 117 -20.66 16.07 -16.00
CA ILE A 117 -20.00 16.52 -14.76
C ILE A 117 -19.72 18.02 -14.85
N PRO A 118 -20.02 18.84 -13.83
CA PRO A 118 -19.86 20.29 -13.88
C PRO A 118 -18.40 20.74 -14.08
N GLU A 119 -18.21 21.81 -14.86
CA GLU A 119 -16.91 22.46 -15.02
C GLU A 119 -16.49 23.19 -13.74
N SER A 120 -15.22 23.58 -13.62
CA SER A 120 -14.70 24.28 -12.43
C SER A 120 -14.83 23.55 -11.08
N THR A 121 -15.26 22.29 -11.08
CA THR A 121 -15.34 21.47 -9.87
C THR A 121 -14.10 20.61 -9.66
N PHE A 122 -13.67 20.50 -8.41
CA PHE A 122 -12.48 19.76 -8.03
C PHE A 122 -12.62 19.06 -6.68
N VAL A 123 -11.69 18.16 -6.43
CA VAL A 123 -11.39 17.58 -5.12
C VAL A 123 -9.92 17.82 -4.81
N TRP A 124 -9.54 17.72 -3.55
CA TRP A 124 -8.12 17.74 -3.20
C TRP A 124 -7.46 16.39 -3.48
N LEU A 125 -6.20 16.42 -3.88
CA LEU A 125 -5.48 15.21 -4.29
C LEU A 125 -5.32 14.22 -3.14
N ASP A 126 -4.99 14.70 -1.94
CA ASP A 126 -4.91 13.91 -0.71
C ASP A 126 -6.24 13.24 -0.35
N ASP A 127 -7.35 13.98 -0.44
CA ASP A 127 -8.71 13.45 -0.21
C ASP A 127 -9.05 12.34 -1.23
N LEU A 128 -8.67 12.51 -2.51
CA LEU A 128 -8.84 11.49 -3.54
C LEU A 128 -7.97 10.25 -3.29
N ILE A 129 -6.71 10.43 -2.89
CA ILE A 129 -5.80 9.31 -2.56
C ILE A 129 -6.38 8.48 -1.42
N ALA A 130 -6.79 9.13 -0.33
CA ALA A 130 -7.37 8.45 0.83
C ALA A 130 -8.65 7.69 0.45
N ALA A 131 -9.51 8.32 -0.35
CA ALA A 131 -10.73 7.71 -0.86
C ALA A 131 -10.46 6.48 -1.75
N TYR A 132 -9.52 6.60 -2.67
CA TYR A 132 -9.16 5.53 -3.61
C TYR A 132 -8.50 4.34 -2.90
N GLN A 133 -7.62 4.59 -1.93
CA GLN A 133 -7.03 3.54 -1.10
C GLN A 133 -8.10 2.81 -0.29
N LYS A 134 -9.01 3.56 0.36
CA LYS A 134 -10.13 2.98 1.11
C LYS A 134 -11.03 2.11 0.22
N ALA A 135 -11.37 2.58 -0.98
CA ALA A 135 -12.20 1.83 -1.92
C ALA A 135 -11.52 0.51 -2.36
N ASN A 136 -10.24 0.56 -2.69
CA ASN A 136 -9.49 -0.62 -3.13
C ASN A 136 -9.20 -1.62 -2.00
N SER A 137 -9.08 -1.16 -0.75
CA SER A 137 -8.89 -2.06 0.41
C SER A 137 -10.05 -3.06 0.63
N GLN A 138 -11.20 -2.81 0.01
CA GLN A 138 -12.41 -3.64 0.12
C GLN A 138 -12.55 -4.66 -1.02
N THR A 139 -11.63 -4.69 -1.97
CA THR A 139 -11.71 -5.53 -3.18
C THR A 139 -10.44 -6.32 -3.39
N ILE A 140 -10.53 -7.65 -3.53
CA ILE A 140 -9.42 -8.54 -3.88
C ILE A 140 -9.72 -9.14 -5.26
N PHE A 141 -8.91 -8.84 -6.28
CA PHE A 141 -9.04 -9.42 -7.61
C PHE A 141 -7.86 -10.35 -7.92
N THR A 142 -8.10 -11.45 -8.66
CA THR A 142 -7.09 -12.47 -8.94
C THR A 142 -6.28 -12.22 -10.22
N ASP A 143 -6.66 -11.23 -11.04
CA ASP A 143 -6.09 -10.93 -12.36
C ASP A 143 -5.61 -9.46 -12.45
N GLU A 144 -4.75 -9.07 -11.50
CA GLU A 144 -4.27 -7.69 -11.36
C GLU A 144 -3.21 -7.34 -12.42
N ARG A 145 -3.39 -6.21 -13.10
CA ARG A 145 -2.37 -5.64 -14.00
C ARG A 145 -1.53 -4.59 -13.26
N PRO A 146 -0.26 -4.39 -13.66
CA PRO A 146 0.55 -3.30 -13.12
C PRO A 146 -0.18 -1.96 -13.22
N GLY A 147 -0.26 -1.24 -12.11
CA GLY A 147 -0.92 0.07 -12.01
C GLY A 147 -2.43 0.04 -11.76
N ASP A 148 -3.10 -1.12 -11.71
CA ASP A 148 -4.56 -1.15 -11.44
C ASP A 148 -4.91 -0.54 -10.07
N TYR A 149 -3.99 -0.51 -9.10
CA TYR A 149 -4.19 0.09 -7.76
C TYR A 149 -3.43 1.41 -7.55
N GLU A 150 -2.80 1.95 -8.59
CA GLU A 150 -2.08 3.21 -8.52
C GLU A 150 -2.88 4.29 -9.23
N LEU A 151 -2.82 5.52 -8.71
CA LEU A 151 -3.38 6.67 -9.40
C LEU A 151 -2.41 7.11 -10.50
N ASN A 152 -2.84 7.04 -11.75
CA ASN A 152 -2.09 7.61 -12.87
C ASN A 152 -2.32 9.12 -12.93
N LEU A 153 -1.54 9.90 -12.18
CA LEU A 153 -1.65 11.36 -12.16
C LEU A 153 -1.30 12.04 -13.49
N GLN A 154 -0.81 11.29 -14.49
CA GLN A 154 -0.49 11.79 -15.82
C GLN A 154 -1.15 10.92 -16.90
N PRO A 155 -2.48 10.80 -16.91
CA PRO A 155 -3.14 9.91 -17.85
C PRO A 155 -3.00 10.48 -19.27
N HIS A 156 -2.73 9.58 -20.23
CA HIS A 156 -2.74 9.96 -21.63
C HIS A 156 -4.16 10.37 -22.04
N MET A 157 -4.29 11.57 -22.62
CA MET A 157 -5.56 12.12 -23.07
C MET A 157 -5.36 12.85 -24.39
N VAL A 158 -6.33 12.70 -25.29
CA VAL A 158 -6.37 13.48 -26.54
C VAL A 158 -6.60 14.97 -26.22
N PRO A 159 -6.08 15.91 -27.04
CA PRO A 159 -6.13 17.34 -26.75
C PRO A 159 -7.54 17.90 -26.48
N GLU A 160 -8.54 17.41 -27.20
CA GLU A 160 -9.94 17.83 -27.07
C GLU A 160 -10.51 17.45 -25.70
N MET A 161 -10.25 16.21 -25.27
CA MET A 161 -10.65 15.72 -23.95
C MET A 161 -9.93 16.49 -22.84
N ARG A 162 -8.63 16.79 -23.03
CA ARG A 162 -7.88 17.62 -22.08
C ARG A 162 -8.52 19.01 -21.93
N LYS A 163 -8.89 19.66 -23.04
CA LYS A 163 -9.60 20.96 -22.99
C LYS A 163 -10.92 20.86 -22.23
N LEU A 164 -11.67 19.79 -22.42
CA LEU A 164 -12.95 19.55 -21.74
C LEU A 164 -12.77 19.35 -20.22
N VAL A 165 -11.80 18.51 -19.83
CA VAL A 165 -11.50 18.19 -18.43
C VAL A 165 -11.07 19.42 -17.63
N PHE A 166 -10.23 20.26 -18.24
CA PHE A 166 -9.70 21.48 -17.58
C PHE A 166 -10.56 22.73 -17.83
N LYS A 167 -11.74 22.58 -18.46
CA LYS A 167 -12.66 23.70 -18.68
C LYS A 167 -13.06 24.30 -17.33
N GLY A 168 -13.02 25.62 -17.23
CA GLY A 168 -13.32 26.36 -16.01
C GLY A 168 -12.11 26.69 -15.11
N PHE A 169 -11.00 25.97 -15.23
CA PHE A 169 -9.77 26.19 -14.43
C PHE A 169 -8.83 27.29 -14.96
N GLY A 170 -9.38 28.30 -15.65
CA GLY A 170 -8.73 29.57 -16.02
C GLY A 170 -7.34 29.53 -16.70
N ASN A 171 -7.24 29.94 -17.97
CA ASN A 171 -5.97 30.28 -18.66
C ASN A 171 -5.34 31.62 -18.23
N LYS A 172 -5.62 32.13 -17.02
CA LYS A 172 -5.17 33.48 -16.61
C LYS A 172 -3.72 33.45 -16.10
N SER A 173 -2.77 33.24 -17.02
CA SER A 173 -1.36 33.50 -16.77
C SER A 173 -1.13 35.01 -16.59
N LYS A 174 -1.13 35.48 -15.35
CA LYS A 174 -0.20 36.56 -14.97
C LYS A 174 1.07 35.88 -14.50
N THR A 175 1.99 35.65 -15.42
CA THR A 175 3.37 35.25 -15.10
C THR A 175 4.00 36.31 -14.19
N HIS A 176 4.03 36.07 -12.88
CA HIS A 176 5.08 36.64 -12.05
C HIS A 176 6.28 35.71 -12.18
N ASN A 177 7.31 36.19 -12.86
CA ASN A 177 8.61 35.56 -12.95
C ASN A 177 9.23 35.51 -11.53
N TYR A 178 9.00 34.42 -10.81
CA TYR A 178 9.89 33.98 -9.74
C TYR A 178 10.91 33.00 -10.33
N SER A 179 11.80 33.55 -11.16
CA SER A 179 13.12 32.95 -11.34
C SER A 179 13.91 33.25 -10.08
N ASN A 180 14.51 32.22 -9.47
CA ASN A 180 15.25 32.21 -8.21
C ASN A 180 14.43 31.95 -6.94
N TYR A 181 13.82 30.77 -6.86
CA TYR A 181 13.72 30.07 -5.59
C TYR A 181 14.10 28.60 -5.82
N ILE A 182 15.33 28.26 -5.48
CA ILE A 182 15.71 26.87 -5.22
C ILE A 182 15.09 26.55 -3.85
N PRO A 183 14.11 25.64 -3.72
CA PRO A 183 13.65 25.25 -2.41
C PRO A 183 14.81 24.50 -1.76
N GLN A 184 15.44 25.12 -0.76
CA GLN A 184 16.24 24.37 0.19
C GLN A 184 15.34 23.30 0.80
N GLN A 185 15.77 22.05 0.68
CA GLN A 185 15.18 20.86 1.29
C GLN A 185 15.32 20.93 2.82
N ASN A 186 14.61 21.86 3.45
CA ASN A 186 14.31 21.86 4.88
C ASN A 186 12.79 21.72 5.06
N LEU A 187 12.25 20.67 4.45
CA LEU A 187 11.02 20.04 4.91
C LEU A 187 11.44 19.12 6.07
N ILE A 188 11.52 19.66 7.28
CA ILE A 188 11.27 18.84 8.46
C ILE A 188 9.78 18.53 8.35
N GLN A 189 9.45 17.48 7.58
CA GLN A 189 8.11 16.92 7.57
C GLN A 189 7.84 16.54 9.02
N ASP A 190 6.75 17.06 9.60
CA ASP A 190 6.16 16.41 10.76
C ASP A 190 5.67 15.05 10.29
N ILE A 191 6.55 14.05 10.37
CA ILE A 191 6.28 12.66 9.98
C ILE A 191 5.37 12.06 11.06
N SER A 192 4.12 12.49 11.08
CA SER A 192 3.09 11.95 11.96
C SER A 192 2.12 11.07 11.17
N ILE A 193 1.55 10.09 11.85
CA ILE A 193 0.50 9.22 11.31
C ILE A 193 -0.69 9.24 12.25
N SER A 194 -1.90 9.38 11.72
CA SER A 194 -3.09 9.31 12.56
C SER A 194 -3.33 7.88 13.05
N PHE A 195 -3.96 7.74 14.21
CA PHE A 195 -4.28 6.44 14.80
C PHE A 195 -5.06 5.54 13.83
N ASN A 196 -6.03 6.11 13.12
CA ASN A 196 -6.83 5.35 12.15
C ASN A 196 -6.01 4.90 10.94
N GLU A 197 -5.06 5.71 10.47
CA GLU A 197 -4.15 5.31 9.39
C GLU A 197 -3.17 4.23 9.84
N LEU A 198 -2.58 4.36 11.04
CA LEU A 198 -1.72 3.33 11.63
C LEU A 198 -2.49 2.01 11.79
N HIS A 199 -3.71 2.07 12.34
CA HIS A 199 -4.60 0.92 12.48
C HIS A 199 -4.86 0.24 11.14
N HIS A 200 -5.18 1.02 10.11
CA HIS A 200 -5.40 0.50 8.76
C HIS A 200 -4.16 -0.18 8.19
N TYR A 201 -2.99 0.46 8.24
CA TYR A 201 -1.76 -0.15 7.71
C TYR A 201 -1.34 -1.39 8.49
N MET A 202 -1.56 -1.42 9.81
CA MET A 202 -1.29 -2.61 10.61
C MET A 202 -2.27 -3.75 10.31
N GLN A 203 -3.53 -3.47 9.97
CA GLN A 203 -4.48 -4.50 9.52
C GLN A 203 -4.09 -5.13 8.16
N LEU A 204 -3.42 -4.37 7.30
CA LEU A 204 -2.90 -4.87 6.02
C LEU A 204 -1.52 -5.52 6.15
N ASP A 205 -0.86 -5.38 7.29
CA ASP A 205 0.50 -5.83 7.49
C ASP A 205 0.58 -7.38 7.57
N PRO A 206 1.57 -8.03 6.92
CA PRO A 206 1.71 -9.49 6.92
C PRO A 206 1.91 -10.11 8.31
N PHE A 207 2.50 -9.36 9.24
CA PHE A 207 2.80 -9.83 10.60
C PHE A 207 1.72 -9.41 11.60
N TYR A 208 1.22 -8.17 11.52
CA TYR A 208 0.24 -7.67 12.49
C TYR A 208 -1.22 -7.92 12.10
N GLY A 209 -1.55 -7.98 10.82
CA GLY A 209 -2.93 -7.88 10.34
C GLY A 209 -3.46 -9.12 9.64
N MET A 210 -2.68 -9.70 8.71
CA MET A 210 -3.12 -10.84 7.91
C MET A 210 -3.36 -12.12 8.72
N ASP A 211 -2.60 -12.32 9.79
CA ASP A 211 -2.81 -13.41 10.73
C ASP A 211 -3.16 -12.84 12.12
N PRO A 212 -4.45 -12.85 12.52
CA PRO A 212 -4.86 -12.33 13.81
C PRO A 212 -4.26 -13.13 14.98
N THR A 213 -3.75 -14.35 14.77
CA THR A 213 -3.16 -15.16 15.83
C THR A 213 -1.86 -14.58 16.38
N ILE A 214 -1.04 -13.93 15.53
CA ILE A 214 0.22 -13.31 15.96
C ILE A 214 -0.07 -12.10 16.85
N THR A 215 -0.91 -11.17 16.37
CA THR A 215 -1.29 -9.99 17.15
C THR A 215 -2.03 -10.38 18.43
N LEU A 216 -2.92 -11.38 18.37
CA LEU A 216 -3.56 -11.93 19.56
C LEU A 216 -2.54 -12.51 20.55
N SER A 217 -1.53 -13.24 20.07
CA SER A 217 -0.45 -13.75 20.92
C SER A 217 0.31 -12.62 21.61
N ILE A 218 0.67 -11.56 20.88
CA ILE A 218 1.37 -10.39 21.43
C ILE A 218 0.49 -9.72 22.51
N VAL A 219 -0.79 -9.51 22.22
CA VAL A 219 -1.75 -8.92 23.17
C VAL A 219 -1.88 -9.80 24.42
N ASN A 220 -2.00 -11.12 24.27
CA ASN A 220 -2.07 -12.04 25.40
C ASN A 220 -0.79 -12.05 26.24
N ASP A 221 0.38 -12.02 25.61
CA ASP A 221 1.66 -11.94 26.32
C ASP A 221 1.78 -10.64 27.13
N LEU A 222 1.31 -9.53 26.57
CA LEU A 222 1.22 -8.24 27.27
C LEU A 222 0.27 -8.31 28.47
N HIS A 223 -0.91 -8.91 28.32
CA HIS A 223 -1.84 -9.15 29.44
C HIS A 223 -1.21 -10.01 30.53
N ASN A 224 -0.56 -11.11 30.15
CA ASN A 224 0.09 -12.02 31.08
C ASN A 224 1.19 -11.33 31.89
N LYS A 225 2.03 -10.54 31.22
CA LYS A 225 3.09 -9.73 31.84
C LYS A 225 2.56 -8.72 32.87
N HIS A 226 1.27 -8.37 32.75
CA HIS A 226 0.61 -7.39 33.61
C HIS A 226 -0.64 -7.93 34.33
N SER A 227 -0.71 -9.24 34.56
CA SER A 227 -1.88 -9.93 35.12
C SER A 227 -2.36 -9.40 36.49
N GLY A 228 -1.48 -8.77 37.27
CA GLY A 228 -1.81 -8.12 38.55
C GLY A 228 -2.28 -6.67 38.45
N ASN A 229 -2.48 -6.12 37.25
CA ASN A 229 -2.87 -4.72 37.05
C ASN A 229 -4.37 -4.60 36.75
N ASP A 230 -5.14 -4.13 37.73
CA ASP A 230 -6.60 -3.91 37.62
C ASP A 230 -6.99 -3.03 36.42
N LEU A 231 -6.16 -2.05 36.04
CA LEU A 231 -6.44 -1.19 34.89
C LEU A 231 -6.42 -1.97 33.57
N ILE A 232 -5.50 -2.92 33.45
CA ILE A 232 -5.36 -3.75 32.24
C ILE A 232 -6.53 -4.72 32.14
N GLN A 233 -6.97 -5.30 33.27
CA GLN A 233 -8.18 -6.11 33.29
C GLN A 233 -9.43 -5.31 32.94
N ARG A 234 -9.56 -4.05 33.40
CA ARG A 234 -10.67 -3.16 33.01
C ARG A 234 -10.60 -2.81 31.52
N PHE A 235 -9.40 -2.55 31.01
CA PHE A 235 -9.16 -2.28 29.60
C PHE A 235 -9.57 -3.46 28.72
N ASP A 236 -9.17 -4.68 29.08
CA ASP A 236 -9.54 -5.92 28.36
C ASP A 236 -11.06 -6.16 28.39
N ASN A 237 -11.69 -5.99 29.55
CA ASN A 237 -13.14 -6.08 29.71
C ASN A 237 -13.91 -5.06 28.86
N ARG A 238 -13.29 -3.92 28.52
CA ARG A 238 -13.89 -2.90 27.65
C ARG A 238 -13.69 -3.25 26.18
N PHE A 239 -12.49 -3.69 25.79
CA PHE A 239 -12.17 -4.11 24.42
C PHE A 239 -12.91 -5.38 23.97
N SER A 240 -13.27 -6.26 24.90
CA SER A 240 -14.11 -7.44 24.63
C SER A 240 -15.59 -7.12 24.31
N ARG A 241 -16.00 -5.85 24.45
CA ARG A 241 -17.36 -5.35 24.13
C ARG A 241 -17.40 -4.62 22.79
N LEU A 242 -18.59 -4.52 22.20
CA LEU A 242 -18.79 -3.73 20.97
C LEU A 242 -18.54 -2.24 21.22
N PRO A 243 -17.95 -1.51 20.25
CA PRO A 243 -17.63 -1.92 18.88
C PRO A 243 -16.23 -2.54 18.68
N CYS A 244 -15.39 -2.64 19.71
CA CYS A 244 -13.99 -3.12 19.58
C CYS A 244 -13.81 -4.63 19.61
N LYS A 245 -14.88 -5.39 19.86
CA LYS A 245 -14.82 -6.84 19.96
C LYS A 245 -14.18 -7.45 18.69
N GLY A 246 -13.02 -8.08 18.87
CA GLY A 246 -12.27 -8.75 17.80
C GLY A 246 -11.25 -7.87 17.06
N ASP A 247 -11.15 -6.57 17.39
CA ASP A 247 -10.16 -5.68 16.78
C ASP A 247 -8.83 -5.71 17.57
N HIS A 248 -8.09 -6.80 17.38
CA HIS A 248 -6.83 -7.04 18.11
C HIS A 248 -5.73 -6.04 17.73
N VAL A 249 -5.73 -5.52 16.51
CA VAL A 249 -4.75 -4.51 16.07
C VAL A 249 -4.98 -3.19 16.80
N ARG A 250 -6.25 -2.75 16.89
CA ARG A 250 -6.61 -1.57 17.69
C ARG A 250 -6.25 -1.77 19.15
N HIS A 251 -6.55 -2.95 19.71
CA HIS A 251 -6.18 -3.32 21.07
C HIS A 251 -4.66 -3.14 21.28
N LEU A 252 -3.84 -3.67 20.36
CA LEU A 252 -2.39 -3.58 20.43
C LEU A 252 -1.87 -2.13 20.40
N ILE A 253 -2.36 -1.28 19.49
CA ILE A 253 -1.92 0.13 19.38
C ILE A 253 -2.27 0.90 20.67
N TYR A 254 -3.46 0.70 21.23
CA TYR A 254 -3.81 1.30 22.51
C TYR A 254 -2.94 0.79 23.65
N PHE A 255 -2.53 -0.49 23.61
CA PHE A 255 -1.61 -1.03 24.58
C PHE A 255 -0.25 -0.34 24.51
N TRP A 256 0.25 -0.10 23.29
CA TRP A 256 1.49 0.63 23.06
C TRP A 256 1.44 2.04 23.65
N CYS A 257 0.38 2.79 23.36
CA CYS A 257 0.26 4.18 23.81
C CYS A 257 -0.02 4.26 25.32
N GLY A 258 -1.04 3.54 25.81
CA GLY A 258 -1.51 3.65 27.19
C GLY A 258 -0.60 2.98 28.20
N PHE A 259 -0.12 1.76 27.93
CA PHE A 259 0.60 0.97 28.93
C PHE A 259 2.12 0.93 28.71
N MET A 260 2.57 1.11 27.46
CA MET A 260 3.98 1.06 27.10
C MET A 260 4.59 2.44 26.80
N GLN A 261 3.83 3.51 27.02
CA GLN A 261 4.28 4.90 26.95
C GLN A 261 4.78 5.33 25.56
N LEU A 262 4.25 4.72 24.49
CA LEU A 262 4.44 5.26 23.14
C LEU A 262 3.77 6.65 23.09
N PRO A 263 4.51 7.74 22.79
CA PRO A 263 3.93 9.08 22.78
C PRO A 263 2.84 9.22 21.71
N ALA A 264 1.81 9.98 22.07
CA ALA A 264 0.70 10.31 21.20
C ALA A 264 0.49 11.83 21.18
N TYR A 265 -0.11 12.33 20.11
CA TYR A 265 -0.25 13.76 19.82
C TYR A 265 -1.68 14.08 19.44
N LEU A 266 -2.18 15.24 19.84
CA LEU A 266 -3.47 15.75 19.42
C LEU A 266 -3.29 17.18 18.94
N ASN A 267 -3.59 17.43 17.67
CA ASN A 267 -3.36 18.72 17.02
C ASN A 267 -1.90 19.18 17.16
N GLY A 268 -0.96 18.28 16.91
CA GLY A 268 0.49 18.53 17.00
C GLY A 268 1.06 18.65 18.42
N SER A 269 0.22 18.63 19.46
CA SER A 269 0.67 18.72 20.85
C SER A 269 0.71 17.34 21.50
N ARG A 270 1.82 16.98 22.14
CA ARG A 270 1.95 15.71 22.87
C ARG A 270 0.87 15.63 23.96
N ILE A 271 0.12 14.53 23.98
CA ILE A 271 -0.88 14.27 25.02
C ILE A 271 -0.21 13.60 26.21
N ASN A 272 -0.44 14.15 27.40
CA ASN A 272 0.01 13.58 28.67
C ASN A 272 -1.10 12.75 29.32
N TRP A 273 -1.78 11.95 28.51
CA TRP A 273 -2.80 11.03 28.97
C TRP A 273 -2.20 10.00 29.93
N GLN A 274 -2.81 9.87 31.09
CA GLN A 274 -2.56 8.74 31.98
C GLN A 274 -3.20 7.47 31.39
N ARG A 275 -2.88 6.32 31.96
CA ARG A 275 -3.38 5.01 31.50
C ARG A 275 -4.90 4.97 31.42
N GLU A 276 -5.54 5.61 32.38
CA GLU A 276 -6.99 5.76 32.51
C GLU A 276 -7.57 6.63 31.39
N ASP A 277 -6.86 7.68 30.97
CA ASP A 277 -7.34 8.58 29.93
C ASP A 277 -7.44 7.88 28.58
N PHE A 278 -6.56 6.93 28.26
CA PHE A 278 -6.66 6.15 27.02
C PHE A 278 -7.92 5.25 27.01
N ILE A 279 -8.34 4.73 28.18
CA ILE A 279 -9.58 3.97 28.32
C ILE A 279 -10.80 4.84 28.02
N ASP A 280 -10.76 6.12 28.39
CA ASP A 280 -11.90 7.03 28.23
C ASP A 280 -11.89 7.78 26.90
N ASN A 281 -10.74 7.87 26.24
CA ASN A 281 -10.56 8.55 24.96
C ASN A 281 -10.34 7.60 23.77
N TRP A 282 -10.67 6.31 23.91
CA TRP A 282 -10.45 5.28 22.88
C TRP A 282 -11.21 5.49 21.55
N THR A 283 -12.14 6.44 21.48
CA THR A 283 -12.83 6.84 20.24
C THR A 283 -12.21 8.08 19.58
N LYS A 284 -11.31 8.78 20.26
CA LYS A 284 -10.67 9.98 19.71
C LYS A 284 -9.54 9.56 18.77
N ASN A 285 -9.47 10.22 17.62
CA ASN A 285 -8.30 10.11 16.75
C ASN A 285 -7.17 10.95 17.37
N PHE A 286 -5.96 10.42 17.37
CA PHE A 286 -4.73 11.09 17.80
C PHE A 286 -3.62 10.64 16.85
N ASP A 287 -2.52 11.38 16.81
CA ASP A 287 -1.41 11.14 15.92
C ASP A 287 -0.24 10.52 16.67
N LEU A 288 0.62 9.80 15.95
CA LEU A 288 1.88 9.27 16.44
C LEU A 288 3.01 9.78 15.56
N ASN A 289 4.13 10.14 16.16
CA ASN A 289 5.34 10.45 15.40
C ASN A 289 5.98 9.13 14.89
N LEU A 290 6.31 9.06 13.59
CA LEU A 290 6.82 7.82 12.99
C LEU A 290 8.22 7.44 13.48
N ASP A 291 9.09 8.40 13.83
CA ASP A 291 10.42 8.11 14.37
C ASP A 291 10.33 7.57 15.80
N GLU A 292 9.41 8.11 16.60
CA GLU A 292 9.10 7.60 17.95
C GLU A 292 8.48 6.19 17.88
N LEU A 293 7.53 5.96 16.96
CA LEU A 293 6.96 4.64 16.71
C LEU A 293 8.04 3.64 16.27
N LYS A 294 8.90 4.02 15.33
CA LYS A 294 10.02 3.18 14.87
C LYS A 294 10.96 2.80 16.02
N SER A 295 11.37 3.78 16.81
CA SER A 295 12.25 3.58 17.97
C SER A 295 11.59 2.68 19.01
N PHE A 296 10.31 2.91 19.28
CA PHE A 296 9.52 2.11 20.22
C PHE A 296 9.42 0.63 19.81
N LEU A 297 9.13 0.34 18.54
CA LEU A 297 9.02 -1.03 18.04
C LEU A 297 10.36 -1.76 18.14
N ARG A 298 11.46 -1.11 17.76
CA ARG A 298 12.82 -1.66 17.88
C ARG A 298 13.20 -1.95 19.32
N ALA A 299 12.90 -1.04 20.25
CA ALA A 299 13.16 -1.22 21.67
C ALA A 299 12.42 -2.43 22.29
N ASN A 300 11.31 -2.87 21.66
CA ASN A 300 10.52 -4.02 22.08
C ASN A 300 10.75 -5.27 21.24
N ASN A 301 11.77 -5.28 20.38
CA ASN A 301 12.10 -6.38 19.48
C ASN A 301 10.96 -6.77 18.52
N TRP A 302 10.21 -5.78 18.04
CA TRP A 302 9.10 -5.97 17.11
C TRP A 302 9.45 -5.47 15.71
N PRO A 303 9.03 -6.20 14.65
CA PRO A 303 9.29 -5.81 13.28
C PRO A 303 8.54 -4.53 12.91
N LEU A 304 9.13 -3.74 12.03
CA LEU A 304 8.50 -2.52 11.53
C LEU A 304 7.43 -2.84 10.48
N PRO A 305 6.21 -2.26 10.55
CA PRO A 305 5.19 -2.50 9.54
C PRO A 305 5.69 -2.10 8.14
N VAL A 306 5.67 -3.03 7.17
CA VAL A 306 6.27 -2.81 5.84
C VAL A 306 5.61 -1.66 5.07
N MET A 307 4.31 -1.46 5.26
CA MET A 307 3.57 -0.38 4.59
C MET A 307 3.96 1.01 5.08
N ILE A 308 4.48 1.12 6.31
CA ILE A 308 4.93 2.38 6.92
C ILE A 308 6.44 2.55 6.75
N PHE A 309 7.18 1.45 6.80
CA PHE A 309 8.64 1.43 6.77
C PHE A 309 9.18 0.48 5.68
N PRO A 310 8.85 0.70 4.40
CA PRO A 310 9.15 -0.25 3.32
C PRO A 310 10.66 -0.41 3.08
N ASN A 311 11.43 0.62 3.38
CA ASN A 311 12.88 0.66 3.14
C ASN A 311 13.70 0.13 4.33
N GLU A 312 13.06 -0.20 5.44
CA GLU A 312 13.76 -0.70 6.63
C GLU A 312 13.97 -2.22 6.53
N MET A 313 15.18 -2.66 6.85
CA MET A 313 15.56 -4.07 6.73
C MET A 313 14.87 -4.98 7.74
N ASP A 314 14.54 -4.46 8.92
CA ASP A 314 13.84 -5.16 10.01
C ASP A 314 12.30 -5.12 9.88
N ASN A 315 11.79 -4.79 8.69
CA ASN A 315 10.36 -4.75 8.44
C ASN A 315 9.70 -6.15 8.40
N THR A 316 8.36 -6.16 8.43
CA THR A 316 7.54 -7.37 8.50
C THR A 316 7.63 -8.24 7.26
N GLN A 317 7.82 -7.67 6.07
CA GLN A 317 8.03 -8.44 4.83
C GLN A 317 9.32 -9.27 4.90
N ASN A 318 10.41 -8.68 5.40
CA ASN A 318 11.67 -9.38 5.58
C ASN A 318 11.58 -10.45 6.67
N LYS A 319 10.86 -10.17 7.77
CA LYS A 319 10.61 -11.15 8.84
C LYS A 319 9.91 -12.42 8.35
N VAL A 320 8.90 -12.26 7.51
CA VAL A 320 8.12 -13.40 6.98
C VAL A 320 8.93 -14.16 5.91
N SER A 321 9.83 -13.49 5.19
CA SER A 321 10.57 -14.07 4.07
C SER A 321 11.85 -14.81 4.46
N LEU A 322 12.43 -14.47 5.61
CA LEU A 322 13.68 -15.05 6.11
C LEU A 322 13.38 -16.22 7.05
N ASP A 323 14.28 -17.20 7.12
CA ASP A 323 14.18 -18.18 8.19
C ASP A 323 14.44 -17.50 9.55
N LYS A 324 13.92 -18.11 10.62
CA LYS A 324 13.95 -17.53 11.97
C LYS A 324 15.37 -17.13 12.42
N ALA A 325 16.37 -17.96 12.12
CA ALA A 325 17.75 -17.70 12.54
C ALA A 325 18.40 -16.57 11.71
N GLU A 326 18.13 -16.52 10.41
CA GLU A 326 18.58 -15.43 9.53
C GLU A 326 17.94 -14.09 9.95
N TYR A 327 16.64 -14.09 10.27
CA TYR A 327 15.93 -12.91 10.78
C TYR A 327 16.48 -12.46 12.13
N GLU A 328 16.61 -13.35 13.11
CA GLU A 328 17.11 -13.01 14.45
C GLU A 328 18.53 -12.42 14.37
N ARG A 329 19.39 -12.94 13.49
CA ARG A 329 20.73 -12.37 13.25
C ARG A 329 20.65 -10.95 12.71
N ILE A 330 19.88 -10.73 11.64
CA ILE A 330 19.72 -9.39 11.03
C ILE A 330 19.10 -8.42 12.03
N PHE A 331 18.08 -8.87 12.75
CA PHE A 331 17.42 -8.09 13.78
C PHE A 331 18.40 -7.66 14.88
N ASN A 332 19.21 -8.58 15.41
CA ASN A 332 20.22 -8.25 16.41
C ASN A 332 21.30 -7.28 15.87
N ASP A 333 21.72 -7.44 14.62
CA ASP A 333 22.66 -6.51 13.98
C ASP A 333 22.09 -5.08 13.92
N PHE A 334 20.78 -4.93 13.66
CA PHE A 334 20.11 -3.62 13.63
C PHE A 334 19.78 -3.05 15.01
N ALA A 335 19.23 -3.87 15.91
CA ALA A 335 18.74 -3.41 17.19
C ALA A 335 19.88 -3.16 18.19
N ASP A 336 20.89 -4.03 18.22
CA ASP A 336 21.94 -3.98 19.23
C ASP A 336 23.27 -3.46 18.71
N LYS A 337 23.68 -3.89 17.51
CA LYS A 337 25.03 -3.62 17.00
C LYS A 337 25.13 -2.26 16.31
N LEU A 338 24.17 -1.94 15.45
CA LEU A 338 24.16 -0.68 14.69
C LEU A 338 24.20 0.58 15.58
N PRO A 339 23.40 0.71 16.66
CA PRO A 339 23.47 1.89 17.52
C PRO A 339 24.84 2.06 18.20
N LYS A 340 25.48 0.95 18.60
CA LYS A 340 26.81 0.95 19.22
C LYS A 340 27.88 1.43 18.24
N LEU A 341 27.86 0.91 17.01
CA LEU A 341 28.79 1.34 15.96
C LEU A 341 28.60 2.82 15.59
N VAL A 342 27.35 3.30 15.56
CA VAL A 342 27.05 4.72 15.30
C VAL A 342 27.54 5.61 16.43
N ALA A 343 27.36 5.19 17.69
CA ALA A 343 27.88 5.91 18.85
C ALA A 343 29.42 5.94 18.86
N GLU A 344 30.07 4.81 18.62
CA GLU A 344 31.53 4.69 18.54
C GLU A 344 32.10 5.56 17.40
N LEU A 345 31.44 5.57 16.23
CA LEU A 345 31.81 6.45 15.12
C LEU A 345 31.71 7.94 15.50
N ALA A 346 30.67 8.32 16.25
CA ALA A 346 30.48 9.69 16.71
C ALA A 346 31.57 10.10 17.71
N GLU A 347 31.86 9.26 18.72
CA GLU A 347 32.95 9.49 19.68
C GLU A 347 34.31 9.60 18.98
N LEU A 348 34.60 8.69 18.05
CA LEU A 348 35.85 8.69 17.30
C LEU A 348 36.02 9.95 16.46
N LYS A 349 34.93 10.51 15.90
CA LYS A 349 34.95 11.76 15.12
C LYS A 349 35.35 12.98 15.96
N GLU A 350 35.03 13.01 17.26
CA GLU A 350 35.37 14.11 18.17
C GLU A 350 36.84 14.13 18.64
N ILE A 351 37.54 12.98 18.65
CA ILE A 351 38.93 12.89 19.15
C ILE A 351 39.92 13.67 18.26
N GLN A 352 40.64 14.65 18.82
CA GLN A 352 41.70 15.36 18.08
C GLN A 352 43.01 14.55 18.07
N PRO A 353 43.57 14.16 16.92
CA PRO A 353 44.81 13.39 16.86
C PRO A 353 46.03 14.25 17.20
N ALA A 354 46.97 13.74 18.00
CA ALA A 354 48.15 14.49 18.43
C ALA A 354 49.26 14.57 17.37
N ASN A 355 49.25 13.63 16.41
CA ASN A 355 50.25 13.55 15.35
C ASN A 355 49.69 12.91 14.06
N MET A 356 50.48 12.96 12.98
CA MET A 356 50.09 12.44 11.67
C MET A 356 49.81 10.93 11.65
N LYS A 357 50.50 10.14 12.49
CA LYS A 357 50.31 8.69 12.57
C LYS A 357 48.95 8.36 13.19
N GLU A 358 48.60 9.02 14.29
CA GLU A 358 47.27 8.90 14.92
C GLU A 358 46.16 9.38 13.99
N ARG A 359 46.38 10.45 13.20
CA ARG A 359 45.42 10.91 12.21
C ARG A 359 45.10 9.85 11.16
N GLN A 360 46.10 9.11 10.70
CA GLN A 360 45.91 8.04 9.72
C GLN A 360 45.16 6.85 10.35
N LEU A 361 45.56 6.42 11.56
CA LEU A 361 44.87 5.36 12.29
C LEU A 361 43.39 5.69 12.52
N LYS A 362 43.09 6.90 12.99
CA LYS A 362 41.71 7.38 13.15
C LYS A 362 40.93 7.35 11.83
N LYS A 363 41.54 7.76 10.71
CA LYS A 363 40.89 7.74 9.40
C LYS A 363 40.55 6.30 8.96
N ASP A 364 41.47 5.37 9.17
CA ASP A 364 41.30 3.96 8.80
C ASP A 364 40.20 3.31 9.66
N GLU A 365 40.18 3.63 10.96
CA GLU A 365 39.16 3.15 11.90
C GLU A 365 37.76 3.72 11.60
N ILE A 366 37.65 5.03 11.31
CA ILE A 366 36.40 5.65 10.81
C ILE A 366 35.91 4.94 9.56
N THR A 367 36.80 4.71 8.59
CA THR A 367 36.44 4.04 7.32
C THR A 367 35.93 2.62 7.58
N ASN A 368 36.54 1.90 8.53
CA ASN A 368 36.12 0.56 8.90
C ASN A 368 34.76 0.54 9.62
N LEU A 369 34.49 1.50 10.52
CA LEU A 369 33.19 1.63 11.18
C LEU A 369 32.08 2.02 10.19
N GLU A 370 32.34 2.98 9.30
CA GLU A 370 31.42 3.37 8.23
C GLU A 370 31.09 2.17 7.34
N LYS A 371 32.10 1.38 6.95
CA LYS A 371 31.89 0.15 6.20
C LYS A 371 31.02 -0.87 6.95
N GLN A 372 31.26 -1.10 8.24
CA GLN A 372 30.43 -2.02 9.04
C GLN A 372 28.98 -1.54 9.18
N ILE A 373 28.79 -0.23 9.35
CA ILE A 373 27.47 0.41 9.38
C ILE A 373 26.75 0.20 8.05
N ASP A 374 27.43 0.42 6.93
CA ASP A 374 26.88 0.23 5.60
C ASP A 374 26.59 -1.25 5.31
N GLU A 375 27.44 -2.17 5.74
CA GLU A 375 27.20 -3.61 5.65
C GLU A 375 25.95 -4.03 6.42
N ILE A 376 25.68 -3.45 7.60
CA ILE A 376 24.43 -3.73 8.33
C ILE A 376 23.24 -3.09 7.63
N ARG A 377 23.35 -1.81 7.23
CA ARG A 377 22.26 -1.05 6.59
C ARG A 377 21.84 -1.63 5.24
N PHE A 378 22.78 -2.10 4.43
CA PHE A 378 22.56 -2.44 3.03
C PHE A 378 22.90 -3.91 2.68
N GLY A 379 23.71 -4.59 3.50
CA GLY A 379 24.40 -5.82 3.12
C GLY A 379 23.55 -7.08 2.95
N VAL A 380 22.25 -7.02 3.26
CA VAL A 380 21.32 -8.14 2.96
C VAL A 380 20.88 -8.11 1.49
N ASN A 381 20.86 -6.94 0.84
CA ASN A 381 20.36 -6.81 -0.54
C ASN A 381 21.39 -7.16 -1.63
N GLU A 382 22.69 -7.09 -1.35
CA GLU A 382 23.72 -7.33 -2.38
C GLU A 382 24.19 -8.79 -2.48
N LYS A 383 24.21 -9.55 -1.38
CA LYS A 383 24.74 -10.93 -1.39
C LYS A 383 23.77 -12.01 -1.90
N LYS A 384 22.48 -11.70 -2.08
CA LYS A 384 21.50 -12.63 -2.70
C LYS A 384 21.14 -12.29 -4.16
N SER A 385 21.59 -11.17 -4.73
CA SER A 385 21.20 -10.76 -6.10
C SER A 385 22.28 -10.88 -7.16
N THR A 386 23.56 -10.99 -6.79
CA THR A 386 24.67 -10.95 -7.77
C THR A 386 24.86 -12.20 -8.61
N ASP A 387 24.14 -13.31 -8.34
CA ASP A 387 24.27 -14.53 -9.15
C ASP A 387 22.96 -15.11 -9.73
N GLN A 388 21.77 -14.49 -9.55
CA GLN A 388 20.55 -15.11 -10.11
C GLN A 388 19.45 -14.24 -10.74
N ASN A 389 19.34 -12.91 -10.58
CA ASN A 389 18.04 -12.28 -10.89
C ASN A 389 18.02 -10.81 -11.35
N ASN A 390 18.91 -10.37 -12.24
CA ASN A 390 18.70 -9.10 -12.95
C ASN A 390 18.47 -9.33 -14.45
N PHE A 391 17.38 -10.02 -14.78
CA PHE A 391 16.78 -9.79 -16.09
C PHE A 391 15.93 -8.53 -15.99
N GLU A 392 16.18 -7.57 -16.87
CA GLU A 392 15.37 -6.37 -17.03
C GLU A 392 13.89 -6.76 -17.13
N VAL A 393 13.03 -6.13 -16.32
CA VAL A 393 11.59 -6.42 -16.32
C VAL A 393 11.04 -6.16 -17.72
N GLY A 394 10.51 -7.20 -18.35
CA GLY A 394 10.04 -7.16 -19.75
C GLY A 394 10.99 -7.80 -20.77
N SER A 395 12.22 -8.17 -20.40
CA SER A 395 13.13 -8.93 -21.27
C SER A 395 12.55 -10.30 -21.66
N SER A 396 13.08 -10.89 -22.72
CA SER A 396 12.68 -12.23 -23.17
C SER A 396 12.96 -13.30 -22.10
N GLU A 397 14.10 -13.20 -21.42
CA GLU A 397 14.49 -14.11 -20.35
C GLU A 397 13.58 -13.97 -19.11
N TRP A 398 13.23 -12.73 -18.74
CA TRP A 398 12.29 -12.45 -17.66
C TRP A 398 10.91 -13.09 -17.94
N ARG A 399 10.39 -12.90 -19.16
CA ARG A 399 9.11 -13.50 -19.60
C ARG A 399 9.17 -15.02 -19.61
N SER A 400 10.26 -15.59 -20.13
CA SER A 400 10.47 -17.05 -20.17
C SER A 400 10.50 -17.66 -18.76
N LYS A 401 11.17 -16.99 -17.82
CA LYS A 401 11.28 -17.43 -16.43
C LYS A 401 9.94 -17.37 -15.70
N ILE A 402 9.18 -16.28 -15.86
CA ILE A 402 7.84 -16.15 -15.27
C ILE A 402 6.90 -17.20 -15.86
N ALA A 403 6.91 -17.39 -17.17
CA ALA A 403 6.14 -18.44 -17.83
C ALA A 403 6.48 -19.84 -17.27
N LYS A 404 7.77 -20.13 -17.07
CA LYS A 404 8.24 -21.39 -16.46
C LYS A 404 7.80 -21.53 -15.01
N LYS A 405 7.85 -20.46 -14.21
CA LYS A 405 7.41 -20.46 -12.81
C LYS A 405 5.89 -20.69 -12.71
N ALA A 406 5.11 -20.00 -13.54
CA ALA A 406 3.66 -20.18 -13.62
C ALA A 406 3.28 -21.60 -14.08
N ALA A 407 3.99 -22.14 -15.08
CA ALA A 407 3.80 -23.52 -15.54
C ALA A 407 4.11 -24.53 -14.42
N ASN A 408 5.22 -24.35 -13.70
CA ASN A 408 5.57 -25.19 -12.55
C ASN A 408 4.49 -25.14 -11.47
N ALA A 409 4.07 -23.94 -11.06
CA ALA A 409 3.01 -23.77 -10.08
C ALA A 409 1.72 -24.47 -10.49
N LYS A 410 1.31 -24.37 -11.77
CA LYS A 410 0.13 -25.09 -12.30
C LYS A 410 0.31 -26.61 -12.26
N HIS A 411 1.51 -27.12 -12.46
CA HIS A 411 1.81 -28.54 -12.41
C HIS A 411 1.94 -29.12 -10.99
N ASP A 412 2.28 -28.27 -10.02
CA ASP A 412 2.50 -28.63 -8.60
C ASP A 412 1.24 -28.45 -7.73
N LYS A 413 0.16 -27.86 -8.24
CA LYS A 413 -1.14 -27.82 -7.52
C LYS A 413 -1.65 -29.23 -7.18
N PRO A 414 -2.38 -29.41 -6.06
CA PRO A 414 -3.07 -30.66 -5.76
C PRO A 414 -3.95 -31.11 -6.93
N GLY A 415 -3.85 -32.39 -7.32
CA GLY A 415 -4.47 -32.93 -8.53
C GLY A 415 -3.77 -32.53 -9.84
N GLY A 416 -2.59 -31.90 -9.74
CA GLY A 416 -1.78 -31.46 -10.87
C GLY A 416 -1.15 -32.61 -11.65
N SER A 417 -0.60 -32.29 -12.83
CA SER A 417 -0.07 -33.32 -13.74
C SER A 417 1.11 -34.10 -13.15
N ARG A 418 1.92 -33.49 -12.25
CA ARG A 418 3.05 -34.17 -11.59
C ARG A 418 2.57 -35.19 -10.56
N GLU A 419 1.57 -34.83 -9.77
CA GLU A 419 0.95 -35.73 -8.80
C GLU A 419 0.28 -36.91 -9.49
N LYS A 420 -0.52 -36.65 -10.53
CA LYS A 420 -1.18 -37.70 -11.33
C LYS A 420 -0.17 -38.64 -12.00
N LYS A 421 0.96 -38.12 -12.49
CA LYS A 421 2.07 -38.95 -12.98
C LYS A 421 2.69 -39.78 -11.86
N LYS A 422 2.86 -39.23 -10.66
CA LYS A 422 3.35 -39.98 -9.50
C LYS A 422 2.40 -41.11 -9.14
N GLN A 423 1.10 -40.83 -9.02
CA GLN A 423 0.06 -41.83 -8.75
C GLN A 423 0.06 -42.97 -9.80
N MET A 424 0.18 -42.65 -11.08
CA MET A 424 0.29 -43.65 -12.15
C MET A 424 1.55 -44.54 -11.99
N ARG A 425 2.67 -43.98 -11.53
CA ARG A 425 3.89 -44.76 -11.23
C ARG A 425 3.71 -45.65 -10.01
N ASP A 426 3.07 -45.13 -8.97
CA ASP A 426 2.79 -45.88 -7.75
C ASP A 426 1.88 -47.08 -8.06
N LEU A 427 0.84 -46.89 -8.90
CA LEU A 427 -0.03 -47.96 -9.41
C LEU A 427 0.75 -49.01 -10.21
N TRP A 428 1.69 -48.60 -11.07
CA TRP A 428 2.55 -49.53 -11.80
C TRP A 428 3.40 -50.40 -10.86
N TYR A 429 3.95 -49.82 -9.80
CA TYR A 429 4.76 -50.56 -8.83
C TYR A 429 3.98 -51.55 -7.97
N THR A 430 2.64 -51.50 -7.96
CA THR A 430 1.82 -52.52 -7.27
C THR A 430 1.91 -53.91 -7.90
N GLY A 431 2.36 -54.03 -9.16
CA GLY A 431 2.39 -55.30 -9.87
C GLY A 431 1.02 -55.81 -10.36
N LYS A 432 -0.05 -55.03 -10.20
CA LYS A 432 -1.41 -55.36 -10.67
C LYS A 432 -1.49 -55.61 -12.19
N TYR A 433 -0.61 -54.97 -12.96
CA TYR A 433 -0.63 -54.97 -14.43
C TYR A 433 0.56 -55.70 -15.03
N ASP A 434 0.31 -56.51 -16.05
CA ASP A 434 1.30 -57.28 -16.80
C ASP A 434 2.11 -56.42 -17.78
N THR A 435 1.50 -55.36 -18.31
CA THR A 435 2.08 -54.44 -19.29
C THR A 435 1.77 -52.99 -18.94
N LYS A 436 2.66 -52.08 -19.36
CA LYS A 436 2.49 -50.64 -19.14
C LYS A 436 1.31 -50.06 -19.92
N ASP A 437 1.04 -50.60 -21.10
CA ASP A 437 -0.06 -50.13 -21.93
C ASP A 437 -1.40 -50.49 -21.29
N ARG A 438 -1.53 -51.69 -20.72
CA ARG A 438 -2.72 -52.08 -19.95
C ARG A 438 -2.91 -51.23 -18.69
N CYS A 439 -1.84 -50.99 -17.91
CA CYS A 439 -1.86 -50.07 -16.77
C CYS A 439 -2.34 -48.67 -17.18
N ALA A 440 -1.79 -48.13 -18.28
CA ALA A 440 -2.17 -46.82 -18.78
C ALA A 440 -3.62 -46.78 -19.28
N GLU A 441 -4.15 -47.84 -19.89
CA GLU A 441 -5.50 -47.91 -20.44
C GLU A 441 -6.56 -47.99 -19.34
N GLU A 442 -6.33 -48.83 -18.33
CA GLU A 442 -7.29 -49.04 -17.24
C GLU A 442 -7.31 -47.88 -16.24
N GLU A 443 -6.17 -47.24 -15.94
CA GLU A 443 -6.06 -46.23 -14.86
C GLU A 443 -6.14 -44.77 -15.34
N CYS A 444 -6.01 -44.49 -16.64
CA CYS A 444 -6.01 -43.10 -17.11
C CYS A 444 -7.36 -42.38 -16.89
N GLY A 445 -8.47 -43.12 -16.96
CA GLY A 445 -9.81 -42.59 -16.68
C GLY A 445 -9.98 -42.18 -15.21
N ALA A 446 -9.55 -43.02 -14.28
CA ALA A 446 -9.64 -42.76 -12.84
C ALA A 446 -8.80 -41.55 -12.40
N LEU A 447 -7.62 -41.36 -13.01
CA LEU A 447 -6.74 -40.21 -12.74
C LEU A 447 -7.10 -38.95 -13.54
N ASN A 448 -8.12 -39.03 -14.40
CA ASN A 448 -8.53 -37.96 -15.32
C ASN A 448 -7.31 -37.37 -16.08
N ILE A 449 -6.57 -38.24 -16.78
CA ILE A 449 -5.47 -37.90 -17.71
C ILE A 449 -5.65 -38.66 -19.02
N SER A 450 -5.07 -38.16 -20.11
CA SER A 450 -5.13 -38.89 -21.38
C SER A 450 -4.27 -40.15 -21.36
N PHE A 451 -4.68 -41.17 -22.12
CA PHE A 451 -3.91 -42.41 -22.31
C PHE A 451 -2.45 -42.15 -22.72
N SER A 452 -2.22 -41.19 -23.63
CA SER A 452 -0.85 -40.80 -24.04
C SER A 452 -0.03 -40.23 -22.87
N ALA A 453 -0.64 -39.42 -22.00
CA ALA A 453 0.03 -38.87 -20.82
C ALA A 453 0.35 -39.96 -19.79
N ALA A 454 -0.55 -40.93 -19.61
CA ALA A 454 -0.34 -42.11 -18.78
C ALA A 454 0.83 -42.97 -19.30
N ARG A 455 0.86 -43.31 -20.61
CA ARG A 455 1.98 -44.05 -21.22
C ARG A 455 3.32 -43.35 -21.05
N LYS A 456 3.35 -42.02 -21.23
CA LYS A 456 4.56 -41.20 -20.99
C LYS A 456 5.00 -41.22 -19.54
N ALA A 457 4.09 -41.32 -18.57
CA ALA A 457 4.43 -41.45 -17.16
C ALA A 457 5.14 -42.77 -16.83
N LEU A 458 4.82 -43.83 -17.58
CA LEU A 458 5.35 -45.19 -17.40
C LEU A 458 6.61 -45.49 -18.25
N THR A 459 6.99 -44.58 -19.14
CA THR A 459 8.20 -44.73 -19.96
C THR A 459 9.45 -44.86 -19.08
N ASN A 460 10.38 -45.75 -19.45
CA ASN A 460 11.62 -46.04 -18.72
C ASN A 460 11.50 -46.61 -17.30
N LEU A 461 10.31 -46.99 -16.83
CA LEU A 461 10.18 -47.73 -15.56
C LEU A 461 10.48 -49.23 -15.74
N PRO A 462 11.18 -49.88 -14.79
CA PRO A 462 11.36 -51.33 -14.82
C PRO A 462 10.03 -52.06 -14.57
N LYS A 463 9.97 -53.35 -14.92
CA LYS A 463 8.84 -54.21 -14.55
C LYS A 463 8.81 -54.38 -13.01
N PRO A 464 7.65 -54.25 -12.35
CA PRO A 464 7.53 -54.53 -10.93
C PRO A 464 7.95 -55.99 -10.65
N LYS A 465 8.57 -56.20 -9.48
CA LYS A 465 9.09 -57.51 -9.07
C LYS A 465 7.98 -58.44 -8.64
#